data_AF-A0A8S9I465-F1
#
_entry.id   AF-A0A8S9I465-F1
#
_cell.length_a   1.000
_cell.length_b   1.000
_cell.length_c   1.000
_cell.angle_alpha   90.00
_cell.angle_beta   90.00
_cell.angle_gamma   90.00
#
_symmetry.space_group_name_H-M   'P 1'
#
loop_
_entity.id
_entity.type
_entity.pdbx_description
1 polymer ?
#
loop_
_entity_poly.entity_id
_entity_poly.type
_entity_poly.pdbx_seq_one_letter_code
_entity_poly.pdbx_strand_id
1 'polypeptide(L)'
;MGTELDKALSLEIDNFSERTNVMKSVIFSSGGCNWFLCVCAGDHLSMYLQDVNTHRLRSGWKRRVSFCFVLLNQSGKELFRSPDEGRRRLFCAETPSWGFGRTLPLTKLQEKGFLEKNKLTIEVYMKVFEVVHQGKSTENDVLDYNGFNIIASQ
;
A
#
# COMPACT_ATOMS: atom_id res chain seq x y z
N MET A 1 -8.25 18.21 -16.10
CA MET A 1 -8.65 17.05 -15.29
C MET A 1 -7.40 16.50 -14.61
N GLY A 2 -7.26 16.73 -13.30
CA GLY A 2 -6.00 16.59 -12.57
C GLY A 2 -5.43 15.17 -12.58
N THR A 3 -4.24 15.03 -13.15
CA THR A 3 -3.33 13.89 -13.05
C THR A 3 -2.58 13.85 -11.71
N GLU A 4 -2.78 14.86 -10.87
CA GLU A 4 -2.13 15.00 -9.58
C GLU A 4 -2.58 13.88 -8.63
N LEU A 5 -1.60 13.28 -7.98
CA LEU A 5 -1.78 12.29 -6.92
C LEU A 5 -1.78 13.02 -5.58
N ASP A 6 -2.69 12.64 -4.70
CA ASP A 6 -2.76 13.22 -3.36
C ASP A 6 -1.92 12.39 -2.38
N LYS A 7 -1.26 13.05 -1.43
CA LYS A 7 -0.56 12.34 -0.37
C LYS A 7 -1.57 11.60 0.52
N ALA A 8 -1.47 10.28 0.57
CA ALA A 8 -2.38 9.43 1.35
C ALA A 8 -1.74 8.87 2.62
N LEU A 9 -0.41 8.72 2.65
CA LEU A 9 0.33 8.23 3.80
C LEU A 9 1.71 8.89 3.89
N SER A 10 2.17 9.13 5.11
CA SER A 10 3.59 9.33 5.42
C SER A 10 3.96 8.36 6.55
N LEU A 11 4.94 7.49 6.31
CA LEU A 11 5.45 6.51 7.27
C LEU A 11 6.89 6.87 7.63
N GLU A 12 7.11 7.29 8.87
CA GLU A 12 8.45 7.50 9.41
C GLU A 12 8.98 6.21 10.02
N ILE A 13 10.22 5.86 9.66
CA ILE A 13 10.92 4.68 10.16
C ILE A 13 12.20 5.14 10.84
N ASP A 14 12.19 5.03 12.17
CA ASP A 14 13.36 5.25 13.00
C ASP A 14 14.26 4.01 13.04
N ASN A 15 15.55 4.27 13.24
CA ASN A 15 16.62 3.27 13.29
C ASN A 15 16.56 2.31 12.11
N PHE A 16 16.40 2.85 10.89
CA PHE A 16 16.12 2.07 9.69
C PHE A 16 17.16 0.96 9.46
N SER A 17 18.44 1.24 9.71
CA SER A 17 19.53 0.25 9.57
C SER A 17 19.38 -0.99 10.45
N GLU A 18 18.62 -0.90 11.55
CA GLU A 18 18.37 -2.01 12.49
C GLU A 18 17.15 -2.86 12.09
N ARG A 19 16.38 -2.42 11.08
CA ARG A 19 15.15 -3.09 10.65
C ARG A 19 15.49 -4.30 9.77
N THR A 20 15.24 -5.49 10.30
CA THR A 20 15.43 -6.77 9.60
C THR A 20 14.12 -7.48 9.24
N ASN A 21 13.00 -6.99 9.78
CA ASN A 21 11.68 -7.58 9.61
C ASN A 21 10.80 -6.78 8.65
N VAL A 22 9.72 -7.41 8.21
CA VAL A 22 8.65 -6.73 7.46
C VAL A 22 8.01 -5.66 8.33
N MET A 23 7.94 -4.44 7.81
CA MET A 23 7.29 -3.29 8.44
C MET A 23 5.96 -3.02 7.75
N LYS A 24 4.92 -2.77 8.54
CA LYS A 24 3.59 -2.41 8.03
C LYS A 24 3.22 -1.02 8.53
N SER A 25 2.63 -0.20 7.66
CA SER A 25 2.01 1.04 8.10
C SER A 25 0.75 0.78 8.90
N VAL A 26 0.25 1.84 9.54
CA VAL A 26 -1.17 1.91 9.92
C VAL A 26 -2.05 1.77 8.69
N ILE A 27 -3.28 1.31 8.89
CA ILE A 27 -4.31 1.34 7.84
C ILE A 27 -4.68 2.79 7.57
N PHE A 28 -4.78 3.17 6.31
CA PHE A 28 -5.19 4.50 5.88
C PHE A 28 -6.26 4.42 4.79
N SER A 29 -7.11 5.45 4.71
CA SER A 29 -8.22 5.49 3.76
C SER A 29 -7.90 6.43 2.60
N SER A 30 -8.17 5.98 1.38
CA SER A 30 -8.10 6.81 0.17
C SER A 30 -9.09 6.31 -0.87
N GLY A 31 -9.85 7.22 -1.47
CA GLY A 31 -10.86 6.90 -2.47
C GLY A 31 -11.94 5.92 -1.98
N GLY A 32 -12.36 6.05 -0.72
CA GLY A 32 -13.38 5.17 -0.10
C GLY A 32 -12.91 3.73 0.14
N CYS A 33 -11.60 3.46 0.03
CA CYS A 33 -10.99 2.16 0.25
C CYS A 33 -9.92 2.25 1.34
N ASN A 34 -9.67 1.13 2.01
CA ASN A 34 -8.66 1.02 3.07
C ASN A 34 -7.42 0.31 2.55
N TRP A 35 -6.27 0.86 2.89
CA TRP A 35 -4.98 0.45 2.38
C TRP A 35 -3.97 0.34 3.52
N PHE A 36 -2.90 -0.42 3.29
CA PHE A 36 -1.69 -0.33 4.10
C PHE A 36 -0.45 -0.53 3.22
N LEU A 37 0.67 0.04 3.66
CA LEU A 37 1.97 -0.13 3.04
C LEU A 37 2.73 -1.25 3.76
N CYS A 38 3.28 -2.18 2.99
CA CYS A 38 4.20 -3.20 3.46
C CYS A 38 5.61 -2.89 2.93
N VAL A 39 6.60 -2.87 3.82
CA VAL A 39 8.00 -2.51 3.53
C VAL A 39 8.91 -3.62 4.02
N CYS A 40 9.82 -4.10 3.17
CA CYS A 40 10.81 -5.12 3.52
C CYS A 40 12.21 -4.61 3.18
N ALA A 41 13.11 -4.64 4.15
CA ALA A 41 14.53 -4.33 3.95
C ALA A 41 15.32 -5.65 3.83
N GLY A 42 15.42 -6.18 2.61
CA GLY A 42 16.35 -7.27 2.27
C GLY A 42 17.61 -6.70 1.63
N ASP A 43 18.13 -7.33 0.57
CA ASP A 43 19.22 -6.75 -0.23
C ASP A 43 18.86 -5.39 -0.83
N HIS A 44 17.58 -5.20 -1.12
CA HIS A 44 16.99 -3.95 -1.59
C HIS A 44 15.74 -3.64 -0.76
N LEU A 45 15.40 -2.37 -0.68
CA LEU A 45 14.11 -1.97 -0.15
C LEU A 45 13.00 -2.39 -1.11
N SER A 46 12.05 -3.16 -0.59
CA SER A 46 10.83 -3.56 -1.28
C SER A 46 9.64 -2.87 -0.63
N MET A 47 8.70 -2.38 -1.43
CA MET A 47 7.52 -1.67 -0.95
C MET A 47 6.28 -2.08 -1.74
N TYR A 48 5.21 -2.43 -1.05
CA TYR A 48 3.95 -2.87 -1.64
C TYR A 48 2.77 -2.19 -0.98
N LEU A 49 1.94 -1.53 -1.79
CA LEU A 49 0.64 -1.04 -1.39
C LEU A 49 -0.33 -2.21 -1.45
N GLN A 50 -1.06 -2.44 -0.36
CA GLN A 50 -2.05 -3.52 -0.25
C GLN A 50 -3.41 -2.95 0.09
N ASP A 51 -4.43 -3.48 -0.59
CA ASP A 51 -5.82 -3.28 -0.15
C ASP A 51 -6.08 -4.07 1.14
N VAL A 52 -6.87 -3.53 2.06
CA VAL A 52 -7.19 -4.22 3.33
C VAL A 52 -8.29 -5.26 3.15
N ASN A 53 -9.17 -5.11 2.14
CA ASN A 53 -10.38 -5.90 2.00
C ASN A 53 -10.21 -7.13 1.10
N THR A 54 -8.98 -7.64 0.96
CA THR A 54 -8.63 -8.76 0.07
C THR A 54 -9.48 -10.01 0.31
N HIS A 55 -9.80 -10.30 1.57
CA HIS A 55 -10.56 -11.48 1.99
C HIS A 55 -12.03 -11.20 2.29
N ARG A 56 -12.42 -9.93 2.44
CA ARG A 56 -13.78 -9.53 2.86
C ARG A 56 -14.72 -9.26 1.68
N LEU A 57 -14.18 -9.07 0.48
CA LEU A 57 -14.98 -8.79 -0.71
C LEU A 57 -15.13 -10.06 -1.54
N ARG A 58 -16.36 -10.36 -1.98
CA ARG A 58 -16.61 -11.47 -2.93
C ARG A 58 -15.71 -11.33 -4.16
N SER A 59 -15.34 -12.45 -4.77
CA SER A 59 -14.68 -12.47 -6.08
C SER A 59 -15.42 -11.56 -7.06
N GLY A 60 -14.70 -10.66 -7.74
CA GLY A 60 -15.28 -9.72 -8.72
C GLY A 60 -15.07 -8.23 -8.44
N TRP A 61 -14.65 -7.84 -7.22
CA TRP A 61 -14.29 -6.45 -6.94
C TRP A 61 -13.03 -6.03 -7.72
N LYS A 62 -12.99 -4.77 -8.16
CA LYS A 62 -11.83 -4.20 -8.84
C LYS A 62 -11.63 -2.73 -8.45
N ARG A 63 -10.39 -2.32 -8.24
CA ARG A 63 -10.03 -0.92 -7.97
C ARG A 63 -8.94 -0.47 -8.93
N ARG A 64 -9.19 0.60 -9.68
CA ARG A 64 -8.20 1.20 -10.58
C ARG A 64 -7.51 2.34 -9.86
N VAL A 65 -6.22 2.19 -9.60
CA VAL A 65 -5.45 3.09 -8.74
C VAL A 65 -4.18 3.53 -9.46
N SER A 66 -3.83 4.81 -9.40
CA SER A 66 -2.47 5.26 -9.68
C SER A 66 -1.82 5.61 -8.35
N PHE A 67 -0.57 5.23 -8.17
CA PHE A 67 0.18 5.57 -6.96
C PHE A 67 1.67 5.69 -7.26
N CYS A 68 2.39 6.41 -6.42
CA CYS A 68 3.84 6.39 -6.38
C CYS A 68 4.34 6.40 -4.94
N PHE A 69 5.55 5.89 -4.74
CA PHE A 69 6.28 5.96 -3.48
C PHE A 69 7.38 6.98 -3.56
N VAL A 70 7.53 7.77 -2.50
CA VAL A 70 8.59 8.77 -2.37
C VAL A 70 9.34 8.48 -1.08
N LEU A 71 10.65 8.28 -1.19
CA LEU A 71 11.54 8.11 -0.06
C LEU A 71 12.21 9.45 0.23
N LEU A 72 12.13 9.87 1.47
CA LEU A 72 12.75 11.09 1.96
C LEU A 72 13.71 10.76 3.11
N ASN A 73 14.79 11.51 3.22
CA ASN A 73 15.57 11.54 4.45
C ASN A 73 14.87 12.43 5.50
N GLN A 74 15.49 12.59 6.67
CA GLN A 74 14.95 13.40 7.77
C GLN A 74 14.71 14.88 7.37
N SER A 75 15.56 15.48 6.54
CA SER A 75 15.40 16.86 6.08
C SER A 75 14.35 17.04 4.98
N GLY A 76 13.69 15.96 4.55
CA GLY A 76 12.70 16.00 3.47
C GLY A 76 13.31 15.96 2.07
N LYS A 77 14.62 15.71 1.95
CA LYS A 77 15.28 15.52 0.65
C LYS A 77 14.81 14.20 0.04
N GLU A 78 14.34 14.27 -1.21
CA GLU A 78 13.97 13.10 -1.99
C GLU A 78 15.21 12.24 -2.31
N LEU A 79 15.19 10.99 -1.84
CA LEU A 79 16.21 9.97 -2.09
C LEU A 79 15.85 9.08 -3.27
N PHE A 80 14.55 8.86 -3.47
CA PHE A 80 14.00 8.02 -4.53
C PHE A 80 12.51 8.32 -4.74
N ARG A 81 12.08 8.26 -6.00
CA ARG A 81 10.67 8.26 -6.40
C ARG A 81 10.42 7.12 -7.36
N SER A 82 9.34 6.37 -7.13
CA SER A 82 9.01 5.24 -8.00
C SER A 82 8.59 5.70 -9.40
N PRO A 83 9.03 5.03 -10.48
CA PRO A 83 8.87 5.52 -11.86
C PRO A 83 7.46 5.40 -12.45
N ASP A 84 6.52 4.69 -11.80
CA ASP A 84 5.16 4.47 -12.31
C ASP A 84 4.16 5.59 -11.93
N GLU A 85 4.64 6.80 -11.65
CA GLU A 85 3.75 7.95 -11.41
C GLU A 85 2.85 8.18 -12.64
N GLY A 86 1.53 8.00 -12.47
CA GLY A 86 0.54 8.08 -13.53
C GLY A 86 0.11 6.73 -14.14
N ARG A 87 0.82 5.63 -13.88
CA ARG A 87 0.40 4.29 -14.32
C ARG A 87 -0.73 3.77 -13.44
N ARG A 88 -1.82 3.38 -14.08
CA ARG A 88 -2.97 2.78 -13.39
C ARG A 88 -2.76 1.28 -13.20
N ARG A 89 -2.84 0.84 -11.95
CA ARG A 89 -2.83 -0.56 -11.51
C ARG A 89 -4.25 -1.00 -11.16
N LEU A 90 -4.55 -2.27 -11.45
CA LEU A 90 -5.83 -2.89 -11.15
C LEU A 90 -5.66 -3.80 -9.93
N PHE A 91 -6.20 -3.38 -8.80
CA PHE A 91 -6.30 -4.20 -7.61
C PHE A 91 -7.57 -5.04 -7.68
N CYS A 92 -7.47 -6.32 -7.36
CA CYS A 92 -8.58 -7.28 -7.31
C CYS A 92 -8.26 -8.43 -6.34
N ALA A 93 -9.17 -9.38 -6.17
CA ALA A 93 -8.98 -10.52 -5.28
C ALA A 93 -7.72 -11.34 -5.63
N GLU A 94 -7.44 -11.50 -6.93
CA GLU A 94 -6.29 -12.25 -7.45
C GLU A 94 -4.98 -11.44 -7.35
N THR A 95 -5.07 -10.11 -7.45
CA THR A 95 -3.92 -9.20 -7.35
C THR A 95 -4.21 -8.07 -6.33
N PRO A 96 -4.18 -8.37 -5.02
CA PRO A 96 -4.53 -7.40 -4.00
C PRO A 96 -3.40 -6.42 -3.64
N SER A 97 -2.22 -6.63 -4.23
CA SER A 97 -0.98 -5.95 -3.86
C SER A 97 -0.24 -5.52 -5.11
N TRP A 98 0.25 -4.28 -5.12
CA TRP A 98 1.13 -3.75 -6.16
C TRP A 98 2.29 -2.98 -5.54
N GLY A 99 3.46 -3.07 -6.15
CA GLY A 99 4.64 -2.42 -5.61
C GLY A 99 5.92 -2.73 -6.38
N PHE A 100 7.05 -2.49 -5.73
CA PHE A 100 8.38 -2.67 -6.29
C PHE A 100 9.18 -3.58 -5.38
N GLY A 101 9.60 -4.74 -5.91
CA GLY A 101 10.41 -5.71 -5.17
C GLY A 101 11.88 -5.35 -5.06
N ARG A 102 12.36 -4.35 -5.81
CA ARG A 102 13.73 -3.84 -5.75
C ARG A 102 13.71 -2.35 -6.07
N THR A 103 13.93 -1.51 -5.06
CA THR A 103 14.09 -0.06 -5.23
C THR A 103 15.53 0.33 -4.96
N LEU A 104 15.83 0.98 -3.83
CA LEU A 104 17.19 1.29 -3.42
C LEU A 104 17.87 0.05 -2.81
N PRO A 105 19.14 -0.23 -3.16
CA PRO A 105 19.95 -1.21 -2.45
C PRO A 105 20.05 -0.84 -0.96
N LEU A 106 19.99 -1.85 -0.09
CA LEU A 106 20.14 -1.63 1.35
C LEU A 106 21.53 -1.09 1.69
N THR A 107 22.55 -1.53 0.95
CA THR A 107 23.92 -1.02 1.08
C THR A 107 23.99 0.49 0.93
N LYS A 108 23.29 1.05 -0.07
CA LYS A 108 23.20 2.50 -0.29
C LYS A 108 22.48 3.22 0.84
N LEU A 109 21.40 2.64 1.36
CA LEU A 109 20.68 3.19 2.51
C LEU A 109 21.52 3.17 3.81
N GLN A 110 22.47 2.26 3.90
CA GLN A 110 23.40 2.12 5.04
C GLN A 110 24.72 2.88 4.85
N GLU A 111 24.95 3.50 3.68
CA GLU A 111 26.13 4.33 3.45
C GLU A 111 26.17 5.47 4.48
N LYS A 112 27.34 5.69 5.06
CA LYS A 112 27.54 6.70 6.10
C LYS A 112 27.14 8.08 5.57
N GLY A 113 26.16 8.69 6.21
CA GLY A 113 25.64 10.02 5.84
C GLY A 113 24.54 10.00 4.77
N PHE A 114 24.12 8.84 4.25
CA PHE A 114 22.99 8.76 3.33
C PHE A 114 21.64 9.00 4.04
N LEU A 115 21.41 8.32 5.17
CA LEU A 115 20.27 8.55 6.04
C LEU A 115 20.65 9.41 7.25
N GLU A 116 20.08 10.61 7.31
CA GLU A 116 20.22 11.52 8.45
C GLU A 116 19.58 10.92 9.70
N LYS A 117 20.34 10.83 10.79
CA LYS A 117 19.92 10.23 12.07
C LYS A 117 19.32 8.82 11.94
N ASN A 118 19.71 8.08 10.90
CA ASN A 118 19.18 6.74 10.62
C ASN A 118 17.64 6.72 10.48
N LYS A 119 17.06 7.83 9.98
CA LYS A 119 15.61 7.97 9.74
C LYS A 119 15.32 7.93 8.24
N LEU A 120 14.30 7.17 7.88
CA LEU A 120 13.73 7.11 6.54
C LEU A 120 12.25 7.43 6.60
N THR A 121 11.78 8.33 5.75
CA THR A 121 10.35 8.59 5.57
C THR A 121 9.91 8.04 4.23
N ILE A 122 8.80 7.31 4.21
CA ILE A 122 8.18 6.79 3.00
C ILE A 122 6.80 7.42 2.86
N GLU A 123 6.62 8.22 1.83
CA GLU A 123 5.32 8.79 1.48
C GLU A 123 4.66 7.98 0.36
N VAL A 124 3.33 7.83 0.46
CA VAL A 124 2.50 7.25 -0.59
C VAL A 124 1.62 8.34 -1.15
N TYR A 125 1.76 8.62 -2.44
CA TYR A 125 0.85 9.46 -3.19
C TYR A 125 -0.03 8.57 -4.04
N MET A 126 -1.34 8.79 -4.01
CA MET A 126 -2.25 7.93 -4.77
C MET A 126 -3.56 8.61 -5.15
N LYS A 127 -4.22 8.01 -6.14
CA LYS A 127 -5.56 8.36 -6.57
C LYS A 127 -6.31 7.11 -7.00
N VAL A 128 -7.49 6.92 -6.44
CA VAL A 128 -8.42 5.86 -6.85
C VAL A 128 -9.36 6.44 -7.91
N PHE A 129 -9.35 5.85 -9.10
CA PHE A 129 -10.13 6.31 -10.25
C PHE A 129 -11.47 5.59 -10.38
N GLU A 130 -11.48 4.31 -10.01
CA GLU A 130 -12.62 3.43 -10.25
C GLU A 130 -12.67 2.41 -9.14
N VAL A 131 -13.87 2.20 -8.60
CA VAL A 131 -14.18 1.13 -7.65
C VAL A 131 -15.37 0.37 -8.21
N VAL A 132 -15.12 -0.82 -8.73
CA VAL A 132 -16.14 -1.73 -9.26
C VAL A 132 -16.49 -2.73 -8.19
N HIS A 133 -17.80 -2.84 -7.90
CA HIS A 133 -18.36 -3.64 -6.81
C HIS A 133 -17.78 -3.26 -5.43
N GLN A 134 -18.39 -2.25 -4.79
CA GLN A 134 -18.42 -2.22 -3.32
C GLN A 134 -19.24 -3.45 -2.90
N GLY A 135 -18.57 -4.58 -2.67
CA GLY A 135 -19.22 -5.70 -2.00
C GLY A 135 -19.84 -5.14 -0.72
N LYS A 136 -21.16 -5.27 -0.57
CA LYS A 136 -21.79 -5.06 0.73
C LYS A 136 -21.00 -5.91 1.73
N SER A 137 -20.61 -5.31 2.85
CA SER A 137 -19.93 -6.02 3.92
C SER A 137 -20.79 -7.23 4.30
N THR A 138 -20.26 -8.44 4.18
CA THR A 138 -20.99 -9.66 4.54
C THR A 138 -21.00 -9.91 6.05
N GLU A 139 -20.53 -8.95 6.86
CA GLU A 139 -20.54 -9.06 8.32
C GLU A 139 -21.98 -9.25 8.87
N ASN A 140 -23.01 -9.00 8.04
CA ASN A 140 -24.41 -9.31 8.34
C ASN A 140 -25.21 -9.90 7.15
N ASP A 141 -24.56 -10.40 6.09
CA ASP A 141 -25.32 -10.94 4.94
C ASP A 141 -25.80 -12.35 5.24
N VAL A 142 -27.11 -12.51 5.44
CA VAL A 142 -27.78 -13.82 5.40
C VAL A 142 -27.80 -14.28 3.94
N LEU A 143 -27.11 -15.38 3.65
CA LEU A 143 -27.18 -16.02 2.34
C LEU A 143 -28.40 -16.96 2.35
N ASP A 144 -29.43 -16.62 1.56
CA ASP A 144 -30.51 -17.55 1.24
C ASP A 144 -30.03 -18.47 0.12
N TYR A 145 -29.76 -19.72 0.47
CA TYR A 145 -29.54 -20.78 -0.50
C TYR A 145 -30.66 -21.80 -0.34
N ASN A 146 -31.57 -21.83 -1.31
CA ASN A 146 -32.61 -22.84 -1.41
C ASN A 146 -33.59 -22.86 -0.22
N GLY A 147 -33.92 -21.69 0.36
CA GLY A 147 -34.93 -21.56 1.42
C GLY A 147 -34.40 -21.76 2.84
N PHE A 148 -33.09 -21.82 3.01
CA PHE A 148 -32.44 -21.86 4.32
C PHE A 148 -31.58 -20.60 4.52
N ASN A 149 -31.86 -19.89 5.62
CA ASN A 149 -31.04 -18.76 6.06
C ASN A 149 -29.79 -19.30 6.75
N ILE A 150 -28.63 -19.17 6.10
CA ILE A 150 -27.34 -19.52 6.71
C ILE A 150 -26.68 -18.24 7.21
N ILE A 151 -26.46 -18.17 8.53
CA ILE A 151 -25.63 -17.14 9.15
C ILE A 151 -24.18 -17.62 9.02
N ALA A 152 -23.33 -16.85 8.34
CA ALA A 152 -21.91 -17.13 8.31
C ALA A 152 -21.31 -16.80 9.70
N SER A 153 -21.15 -17.80 10.56
CA SER A 153 -20.32 -17.68 11.78
C SER A 153 -18.86 -18.00 11.46
N GLN A 154 -17.99 -17.31 12.18
CA GLN A 154 -16.51 -17.22 12.08
C GLN A 154 -15.75 -18.53 11.83
#